data_AF-A0A2Z5JM53-F1
#
_entry.id   AF-A0A2Z5JM53-F1
#
_cell.length_a   1.000
_cell.length_b   1.000
_cell.length_c   1.000
_cell.angle_alpha   90.00
_cell.angle_beta   90.00
_cell.angle_gamma   90.00
#
_symmetry.space_group_name_H-M   'P 1'
#
loop_
_entity.id
_entity.type
_entity.pdbx_description
1 polymer ?
#
loop_
_entity_poly.entity_id
_entity_poly.type
_entity_poly.pdbx_seq_one_letter_code
_entity_poly.pdbx_strand_id
1 'polypeptide(L)'
;MSRIAEVIVLAQDADEVMEPLTRHDDTRTWNGAFSEMRPGGNWGFGWGAEFVRMHSRSGLLKHLESLPWPRPETVQVLIHDEEDDCFGLWMIHEGKLVEIPLPRTRRAYWSGPYDEEFPPDPGILNRTDSHPIDWPEEIEGGDQSRPPAW
;
A
#
# COMPACT_ATOMS: atom_id res chain seq x y z
N MET A 1 2.66 -14.13 13.20
CA MET A 1 3.93 -13.84 12.48
C MET A 1 3.93 -12.35 12.16
N SER A 2 5.10 -11.69 12.20
CA SER A 2 5.18 -10.25 11.97
C SER A 2 5.31 -10.00 10.46
N ARG A 3 4.19 -9.88 9.74
CA ARG A 3 4.21 -9.49 8.32
C ARG A 3 4.91 -8.14 8.18
N ILE A 4 5.97 -8.10 7.39
CA ILE A 4 6.70 -6.89 7.02
C ILE A 4 6.05 -6.35 5.74
N ALA A 5 5.87 -5.04 5.66
CA ALA A 5 5.39 -4.38 4.45
C ALA A 5 6.36 -3.29 4.02
N GLU A 6 6.80 -3.36 2.76
CA GLU A 6 7.55 -2.30 2.12
C GLU A 6 6.58 -1.36 1.40
N VAL A 7 6.70 -0.07 1.65
CA VAL A 7 5.92 0.97 0.99
C VAL A 7 6.87 1.95 0.32
N ILE A 8 6.69 2.11 -0.99
CA ILE A 8 7.43 3.05 -1.80
C ILE A 8 6.45 4.08 -2.36
N VAL A 9 6.77 5.37 -2.21
CA VAL A 9 6.03 6.47 -2.83
C VAL A 9 6.92 7.12 -3.87
N LEU A 10 6.43 7.23 -5.10
CA LEU A 10 7.03 8.02 -6.17
C LEU A 10 6.11 9.18 -6.52
N ALA A 11 6.60 10.41 -6.50
CA ALA A 11 5.77 11.59 -6.79
C ALA A 11 6.64 12.80 -7.19
N GLN A 12 6.31 13.48 -8.29
CA GLN A 12 7.09 14.65 -8.74
C GLN A 12 6.80 15.88 -7.87
N ASP A 13 7.84 16.70 -7.64
CA ASP A 13 7.78 17.96 -6.90
C ASP A 13 7.21 17.82 -5.46
N ALA A 14 7.36 16.64 -4.86
CA ALA A 14 6.68 16.27 -3.62
C ALA A 14 7.52 16.44 -2.34
N ASP A 15 8.70 17.05 -2.42
CA ASP A 15 9.62 17.20 -1.28
C ASP A 15 8.96 17.84 -0.05
N GLU A 16 8.24 18.95 -0.24
CA GLU A 16 7.55 19.65 0.86
C GLU A 16 6.41 18.83 1.47
N VAL A 17 5.74 18.00 0.66
CA VAL A 17 4.66 17.11 1.12
C VAL A 17 5.23 15.91 1.88
N MET A 18 6.38 15.39 1.44
CA MET A 18 7.01 14.21 2.01
C MET A 18 7.93 14.50 3.19
N GLU A 19 8.49 15.72 3.30
CA GLU A 19 9.39 16.11 4.39
C GLU A 19 8.80 15.77 5.78
N PRO A 20 7.54 16.11 6.11
CA PRO A 20 6.98 15.78 7.43
C PRO A 20 6.90 14.27 7.66
N LEU A 21 6.65 13.49 6.60
CA LEU A 21 6.53 12.03 6.65
C LEU A 21 7.88 11.34 6.88
N THR A 22 9.00 12.04 6.69
CA THR A 22 10.35 11.52 7.01
C THR A 22 10.70 11.58 8.50
N ARG A 23 9.85 12.24 9.30
CA ARG A 23 10.02 12.35 10.75
C ARG A 23 9.02 11.44 11.45
N HIS A 24 9.37 11.01 12.65
CA HIS A 24 8.42 10.34 13.53
C HIS A 24 7.38 11.34 14.05
N ASP A 25 6.13 10.90 14.18
CA ASP A 25 5.02 11.72 14.66
C ASP A 25 3.96 10.82 15.28
N ASP A 26 3.82 10.93 16.61
CA ASP A 26 2.91 10.15 17.43
C ASP A 26 1.43 10.50 17.21
N THR A 27 1.12 11.56 16.46
CA THR A 27 -0.26 11.96 16.18
C THR A 27 -0.88 11.24 14.99
N ARG A 28 -0.08 10.49 14.22
CA ARG A 28 -0.55 9.72 13.06
C ARG A 28 -1.23 8.42 13.48
N THR A 29 -2.14 7.95 12.65
CA THR A 29 -2.78 6.63 12.82
C THR A 29 -1.88 5.46 12.45
N TRP A 30 -0.79 5.74 11.71
CA TRP A 30 0.23 4.78 11.31
C TRP A 30 1.57 5.16 11.96
N ASN A 31 2.43 4.18 12.22
CA ASN A 31 3.71 4.36 12.89
C ASN A 31 4.86 3.96 11.96
N GLY A 32 5.74 4.91 11.66
CA GLY A 32 6.90 4.73 10.79
C GLY A 32 7.45 6.08 10.32
N ALA A 33 8.53 6.04 9.55
CA ALA A 33 9.08 7.21 8.88
C ALA A 33 9.57 6.83 7.49
N PHE A 34 9.30 7.68 6.51
CA PHE A 34 9.81 7.52 5.16
C PHE A 34 11.28 7.97 5.09
N SER A 35 12.07 7.26 4.31
CA SER A 35 13.42 7.64 3.94
C SER A 35 13.46 8.02 2.47
N GLU A 36 14.10 9.14 2.16
CA GLU A 36 14.30 9.56 0.77
C GLU A 36 15.17 8.52 0.04
N MET A 37 14.63 7.96 -1.03
CA MET A 37 15.37 7.10 -1.95
C MET A 37 16.03 8.01 -2.97
N ARG A 38 17.29 8.36 -2.76
CA ARG A 38 18.07 9.13 -3.74
C ARG A 38 18.73 8.18 -4.75
N PRO A 39 18.20 7.97 -5.97
CA PRO A 39 19.02 7.42 -7.03
C PRO A 39 20.06 8.49 -7.42
N GLY A 40 21.26 8.08 -7.84
CA GLY A 40 22.35 8.98 -8.23
C GLY A 40 22.11 9.76 -9.54
N GLY A 41 20.97 10.44 -9.70
CA GLY A 41 20.62 11.22 -10.89
C GLY A 41 19.42 12.18 -10.72
N ASN A 42 19.21 13.03 -11.73
CA ASN A 42 18.27 14.17 -11.75
C ASN A 42 16.76 13.85 -11.68
N TRP A 43 16.36 12.60 -11.49
CA TRP A 43 14.96 12.14 -11.55
C TRP A 43 14.52 11.43 -10.27
N GLY A 44 15.26 11.64 -9.18
CA GLY A 44 15.04 10.99 -7.90
C GLY A 44 13.89 11.61 -7.12
N PHE A 45 12.67 11.08 -7.31
CA PHE A 45 11.50 11.47 -6.52
C PHE A 45 10.86 10.26 -5.87
N GLY A 46 11.59 9.62 -4.95
CA GLY A 46 11.15 8.40 -4.30
C GLY A 46 11.37 8.42 -2.80
N TRP A 47 10.45 7.82 -2.06
CA TRP A 47 10.55 7.61 -0.62
C TRP A 47 10.15 6.19 -0.28
N GLY A 48 10.89 5.55 0.62
CA GLY A 48 10.64 4.18 1.08
C GLY A 48 10.42 4.13 2.58
N ALA A 49 9.51 3.27 3.03
CA ALA A 49 9.29 2.97 4.44
C ALA A 49 9.04 1.46 4.60
N GLU A 50 9.53 0.91 5.71
CA GLU A 50 9.28 -0.48 6.10
C GLU A 50 8.39 -0.49 7.35
N PHE A 51 7.29 -1.24 7.28
CA PHE A 51 6.30 -1.34 8.35
C PHE A 51 6.33 -2.74 8.95
N VAL A 52 6.57 -2.81 10.25
CA VAL A 52 6.59 -4.06 11.00
C VAL A 52 5.21 -4.25 11.64
N ARG A 53 4.49 -5.31 11.23
CA ARG A 53 3.10 -5.66 11.63
C ARG A 53 2.03 -4.81 10.97
N MET A 54 0.92 -5.46 10.61
CA MET A 54 -0.24 -4.85 9.92
C MET A 54 -0.82 -3.61 10.61
N HIS A 55 -0.91 -3.60 11.94
CA HIS A 55 -1.51 -2.47 12.67
C HIS A 55 -0.71 -1.17 12.50
N SER A 56 0.59 -1.25 12.17
CA SER A 56 1.46 -0.08 12.04
C SER A 56 1.18 0.73 10.77
N ARG A 57 0.48 0.16 9.79
CA ARG A 57 0.16 0.80 8.50
C ARG A 57 -1.33 1.19 8.35
N SER A 58 -2.17 0.93 9.34
CA SER A 58 -3.60 1.24 9.27
C SER A 58 -3.85 2.75 9.05
N GLY A 59 -4.56 3.08 7.97
CA GLY A 59 -4.86 4.46 7.59
C GLY A 59 -3.73 5.18 6.84
N LEU A 60 -2.63 4.50 6.48
CA LEU A 60 -1.54 5.08 5.69
C LEU A 60 -2.03 5.57 4.33
N LEU A 61 -2.75 4.76 3.55
CA LEU A 61 -3.21 5.16 2.22
C LEU A 61 -4.24 6.28 2.29
N LYS A 62 -5.14 6.27 3.28
CA LYS A 62 -6.03 7.40 3.55
C LYS A 62 -5.27 8.68 3.90
N HIS A 63 -4.19 8.59 4.68
CA HIS A 63 -3.34 9.75 4.95
C HIS A 63 -2.67 10.23 3.66
N LEU A 64 -2.05 9.34 2.89
CA LEU A 64 -1.43 9.68 1.60
C LEU A 64 -2.44 10.29 0.62
N GLU A 65 -3.67 9.78 0.55
CA GLU A 65 -4.76 10.36 -0.26
C GLU A 65 -5.09 11.80 0.15
N SER A 66 -5.06 12.10 1.45
CA SER A 66 -5.41 13.42 1.98
C SER A 66 -4.34 14.50 1.80
N LEU A 67 -3.12 14.12 1.40
CA LEU A 67 -2.01 15.05 1.25
C LEU A 67 -2.22 15.98 0.03
N PRO A 68 -1.80 17.25 0.13
CA PRO A 68 -1.96 18.23 -0.94
C PRO A 68 -0.87 18.06 -2.01
N TRP A 69 -0.91 16.93 -2.73
CA TRP A 69 0.07 16.64 -3.79
C TRP A 69 0.08 17.74 -4.86
N PRO A 70 1.25 18.33 -5.19
CA PRO A 70 1.34 19.35 -6.25
C PRO A 70 0.95 18.79 -7.62
N ARG A 71 1.26 17.51 -7.85
CA ARG A 71 1.05 16.78 -9.10
C ARG A 71 0.47 15.39 -8.81
N PRO A 72 -0.81 15.30 -8.41
CA PRO A 72 -1.43 14.04 -7.99
C PRO A 72 -1.38 12.96 -9.07
N GLU A 73 -1.39 13.35 -10.35
CA GLU A 73 -1.30 12.44 -11.50
C GLU A 73 0.04 11.67 -11.58
N THR A 74 1.06 12.14 -10.85
CA THR A 74 2.39 11.51 -10.81
C THR A 74 2.57 10.57 -9.63
N VAL A 75 1.65 10.59 -8.66
CA VAL A 75 1.73 9.82 -7.42
C VAL A 75 1.52 8.34 -7.71
N GLN A 76 2.54 7.54 -7.40
CA GLN A 76 2.52 6.08 -7.43
C GLN A 76 2.92 5.57 -6.06
N VAL A 77 2.05 4.81 -5.42
CA VAL A 77 2.33 4.14 -4.15
C VAL A 77 2.44 2.66 -4.44
N LEU A 78 3.64 2.11 -4.25
CA LEU A 78 3.92 0.70 -4.41
C LEU A 78 3.93 0.06 -3.02
N ILE A 79 3.19 -1.04 -2.85
CA ILE A 79 3.16 -1.76 -1.58
C ILE A 79 3.43 -3.24 -1.81
N HIS A 80 4.32 -3.80 -1.01
CA HIS A 80 4.65 -5.21 -1.01
C HIS A 80 4.63 -5.74 0.41
N ASP A 81 3.64 -6.58 0.71
CA ASP A 81 3.64 -7.39 1.91
C ASP A 81 4.59 -8.60 1.73
N GLU A 82 5.14 -9.14 2.82
CA GLU A 82 6.03 -10.30 2.81
C GLU A 82 5.48 -11.51 2.04
N GLU A 83 4.15 -11.65 1.98
CA GLU A 83 3.47 -12.74 1.29
C GLU A 83 3.07 -12.41 -0.15
N ASP A 84 3.21 -11.15 -0.60
CA ASP A 84 2.90 -10.77 -1.97
C ASP A 84 3.96 -11.32 -2.95
N ASP A 85 3.52 -11.74 -4.14
CA ASP A 85 4.44 -12.15 -5.23
C ASP A 85 5.12 -10.96 -5.90
N CYS A 86 4.53 -9.76 -5.78
CA CYS A 86 5.01 -8.53 -6.38
C CYS A 86 4.36 -7.30 -5.73
N PHE A 87 4.92 -6.11 -6.00
CA PHE A 87 4.33 -4.86 -5.54
C PHE A 87 2.96 -4.63 -6.19
N GLY A 88 1.95 -4.36 -5.36
CA GLY A 88 0.73 -3.71 -5.81
C GLY A 88 1.01 -2.24 -6.12
N LEU A 89 0.21 -1.66 -7.02
CA LEU A 89 0.33 -0.26 -7.44
C LEU A 89 -0.94 0.48 -7.09
N TRP A 90 -0.82 1.61 -6.40
CA TRP A 90 -1.89 2.57 -6.17
C TRP A 90 -1.55 3.90 -6.82
N MET A 91 -2.53 4.53 -7.45
CA MET A 91 -2.40 5.85 -8.05
C MET A 91 -3.60 6.73 -7.71
N ILE A 92 -3.41 8.05 -7.75
CA ILE A 92 -4.52 8.98 -7.52
C ILE A 92 -5.35 9.09 -8.80
N HIS A 93 -6.60 8.66 -8.74
CA HIS A 93 -7.62 8.84 -9.78
C HIS A 93 -8.83 9.54 -9.18
N GLU A 94 -9.28 10.62 -9.82
CA GLU A 94 -10.44 11.41 -9.37
C GLU A 94 -10.34 11.86 -7.90
N GLY A 95 -9.11 12.15 -7.45
CA GLY A 95 -8.83 12.58 -6.07
C GLY A 95 -8.84 11.46 -5.04
N LYS A 96 -8.89 10.19 -5.47
CA LYS A 96 -8.83 9.02 -4.59
C LYS A 96 -7.63 8.15 -4.92
N LEU A 97 -7.00 7.59 -3.90
CA LEU A 97 -5.89 6.66 -4.06
C LEU A 97 -6.45 5.25 -4.30
N VAL A 98 -6.36 4.76 -5.53
CA VAL A 98 -6.98 3.51 -5.96
C VAL A 98 -5.94 2.49 -6.40
N GLU A 99 -6.15 1.21 -6.08
CA GLU A 99 -5.30 0.13 -6.58
C GLU A 99 -5.51 -0.05 -8.09
N ILE A 100 -4.42 -0.08 -8.84
CA ILE A 100 -4.39 -0.27 -10.29
C ILE A 100 -4.24 -1.76 -10.59
N PRO A 101 -5.19 -2.38 -11.33
CA PRO A 101 -5.09 -3.78 -11.69
C PRO A 101 -3.86 -4.03 -12.56
N LEU A 102 -2.95 -4.88 -12.08
CA LEU A 102 -1.77 -5.29 -12.84
C LEU A 102 -2.10 -6.55 -13.67
N PRO A 103 -1.66 -6.63 -14.94
CA PRO A 103 -1.84 -7.83 -15.73
C PRO A 103 -1.23 -9.04 -15.03
N ARG A 104 -1.95 -10.16 -15.07
CA ARG A 104 -1.53 -11.45 -14.50
C ARG A 104 -1.40 -11.45 -12.97
N THR A 105 -2.02 -10.52 -12.26
CA THR A 105 -2.12 -10.55 -10.80
C THR A 105 -3.57 -10.69 -10.33
N ARG A 106 -3.75 -11.22 -9.12
CA ARG A 106 -5.04 -11.28 -8.42
C ARG A 106 -4.80 -11.23 -6.91
N ARG A 107 -5.64 -10.50 -6.19
CA ARG A 107 -5.60 -10.40 -4.72
C ARG A 107 -6.45 -11.51 -4.09
N ALA A 108 -5.86 -12.32 -3.22
CA ALA A 108 -6.53 -13.34 -2.43
C ALA A 108 -6.77 -12.81 -1.01
N TYR A 109 -7.97 -12.99 -0.48
CA TYR A 109 -8.32 -12.46 0.84
C TYR A 109 -8.70 -13.60 1.79
N TRP A 110 -8.21 -13.57 3.02
CA TRP A 110 -8.59 -14.55 4.04
C TRP A 110 -10.05 -14.41 4.45
N SER A 111 -10.77 -15.54 4.55
CA SER A 111 -12.22 -15.61 4.75
C SER A 111 -12.67 -15.82 6.20
N GLY A 112 -11.80 -15.64 7.19
CA GLY A 112 -12.18 -15.82 8.59
C GLY A 112 -12.74 -14.54 9.24
N PRO A 113 -13.15 -14.61 10.52
CA PRO A 113 -13.81 -13.52 11.22
C PRO A 113 -12.89 -12.30 11.40
N TYR A 114 -13.43 -11.09 11.20
CA TYR A 114 -12.77 -9.83 11.50
C TYR A 114 -13.21 -9.34 12.89
N ASP A 115 -12.26 -9.03 13.75
CA ASP A 115 -12.49 -8.38 15.05
C ASP A 115 -11.28 -7.47 15.39
N GLU A 116 -11.24 -6.90 16.59
CA GLU A 116 -10.11 -6.05 17.00
C GLU A 116 -8.76 -6.80 17.04
N GLU A 117 -8.79 -8.14 17.14
CA GLU A 117 -7.62 -9.01 17.12
C GLU A 117 -7.19 -9.34 15.67
N PHE A 118 -8.15 -9.36 14.73
CA PHE A 118 -7.95 -9.60 13.29
C PHE A 118 -8.41 -8.39 12.45
N PRO A 119 -7.55 -7.38 12.23
CA PRO A 119 -7.88 -6.22 11.40
C PRO A 119 -8.21 -6.63 9.96
N PRO A 120 -8.89 -5.76 9.16
CA PRO A 120 -9.22 -6.07 7.78
C PRO A 120 -7.98 -6.55 7.02
N ASP A 121 -8.08 -7.70 6.36
CA ASP A 121 -6.97 -8.30 5.62
C ASP A 121 -6.74 -7.51 4.31
N PRO A 122 -5.54 -6.93 4.10
CA PRO A 122 -5.18 -6.27 2.85
C PRO A 122 -5.12 -7.22 1.66
N GLY A 123 -5.23 -8.52 1.91
CA GLY A 123 -5.15 -9.57 0.91
C GLY A 123 -3.73 -9.72 0.38
N ILE A 124 -3.47 -10.89 -0.18
CA ILE A 124 -2.17 -11.29 -0.73
C ILE A 124 -2.25 -11.14 -2.25
N LEU A 125 -1.39 -10.31 -2.82
CA LEU A 125 -1.28 -10.12 -4.27
C LEU A 125 -0.45 -11.23 -4.88
N ASN A 126 -1.12 -12.08 -5.64
CA ASN A 126 -0.53 -13.28 -6.23
C ASN A 126 -0.43 -13.16 -7.76
N ARG A 127 0.63 -13.71 -8.35
CA ARG A 127 0.81 -13.83 -9.79
C ARG A 127 0.14 -15.09 -10.32
N THR A 128 -0.79 -14.90 -11.24
CA THR A 128 -1.56 -15.97 -11.92
C THR A 128 -0.73 -16.82 -12.89
N ASP A 129 0.51 -16.40 -13.20
CA ASP A 129 1.40 -17.07 -14.17
C ASP A 129 2.64 -17.71 -13.52
N SER A 130 2.75 -17.71 -12.19
CA SER A 130 3.98 -18.10 -11.49
C SER A 130 3.91 -19.53 -10.95
N HIS A 131 2.84 -19.88 -10.24
CA HIS A 131 2.65 -21.20 -9.63
C HIS A 131 1.17 -21.60 -9.59
N PRO A 132 0.83 -22.89 -9.40
CA PRO A 132 -0.53 -23.29 -9.05
C PRO A 132 -0.90 -22.67 -7.70
N ILE A 133 -1.99 -21.91 -7.67
CA ILE A 133 -2.51 -21.25 -6.47
C ILE A 133 -3.87 -21.85 -6.16
N ASP A 134 -4.02 -22.36 -4.95
CA ASP A 134 -5.32 -22.73 -4.41
C ASP A 134 -6.05 -21.45 -4.01
N TRP A 135 -6.89 -20.95 -4.93
CA TRP A 135 -7.66 -19.75 -4.68
C TRP A 135 -8.74 -20.03 -3.64
N PRO A 136 -8.96 -19.13 -2.66
CA PRO A 136 -10.14 -19.20 -1.81
C PRO A 136 -11.41 -19.18 -2.66
N GLU A 137 -12.48 -19.84 -2.19
CA GLU A 137 -13.76 -19.87 -2.91
C GLU A 137 -14.20 -18.46 -3.29
N GLU A 138 -14.46 -18.29 -4.58
CA GLU A 138 -14.80 -17.00 -5.17
C GLU A 138 -16.23 -16.62 -4.79
N ILE A 139 -16.38 -15.54 -4.04
CA ILE A 139 -17.68 -14.87 -3.92
C ILE A 139 -17.87 -14.09 -5.23
N GLU A 140 -18.92 -14.40 -5.99
CA GLU A 140 -19.27 -13.64 -7.20
C GLU A 140 -19.32 -12.14 -6.90
N GLY A 141 -18.55 -11.34 -7.64
CA GLY A 141 -18.40 -9.89 -7.44
C GLY A 141 -17.20 -9.46 -6.60
N GLY A 142 -16.38 -10.42 -6.12
CA GLY A 142 -15.40 -10.16 -5.07
C GLY A 142 -16.10 -9.93 -3.73
N ASP A 143 -15.40 -10.11 -2.62
CA ASP A 143 -16.01 -9.84 -1.31
C ASP A 143 -16.07 -8.32 -1.03
N GLN A 144 -17.02 -7.64 -1.69
CA GLN A 144 -17.32 -6.23 -1.46
C GLN A 144 -17.91 -5.96 -0.06
N SER A 145 -18.21 -7.00 0.72
CA SER A 145 -18.64 -6.84 2.11
C SER A 145 -17.48 -6.52 3.05
N ARG A 146 -16.23 -6.68 2.58
CA ARG A 146 -15.03 -6.40 3.37
C ARG A 146 -14.62 -4.93 3.27
N PRO A 147 -14.39 -4.24 4.40
CA PRO A 147 -13.75 -2.94 4.36
C PRO A 147 -12.35 -3.10 3.76
N PRO A 148 -11.92 -2.22 2.84
CA PRO A 148 -10.54 -2.23 2.38
C PRO A 148 -9.63 -2.01 3.58
N ALA A 149 -8.60 -2.86 3.72
CA ALA A 149 -7.53 -2.65 4.72
C ALA A 149 -6.63 -1.45 4.41
N TRP A 150 -6.90 -0.83 3.27
CA TRP A 150 -6.13 0.17 2.56
C TRP A 150 -6.94 1.47 2.52
#